data_AF-A0AB36DZI1-F1
#
_entry.id   AF-A0AB36DZI1-F1
#
_cell.length_a   1.000
_cell.length_b   1.000
_cell.length_c   1.000
_cell.angle_alpha   90.00
_cell.angle_beta   90.00
_cell.angle_gamma   90.00
#
_symmetry.space_group_name_H-M   'P 1'
#
loop_
_entity.id
_entity.type
_entity.pdbx_description
1 polymer ?
#
loop_
_entity_poly.entity_id
_entity_poly.type
_entity_poly.pdbx_seq_one_letter_code
_entity_poly.pdbx_strand_id
1 'polypeptide(L)'
;MNELTIQHSDNGQIGTFFIKDQDKRLAELTYEYINPQTIDANHTFVDPSLRNQGIGDKLLKALLQFTEQKQLKIIASCSYVSAKLRKYL
;
A
#
# COMPACT_ATOMS: atom_id res chain seq x y z
N MET A 1 -0.52 22.00 12.07
CA MET A 1 -0.69 20.53 12.17
C MET A 1 -0.29 19.96 10.83
N ASN A 2 0.75 19.14 10.73
CA ASN A 2 1.06 18.46 9.48
C ASN A 2 0.02 17.34 9.29
N GLU A 3 -0.84 17.46 8.28
CA GLU A 3 -1.72 16.36 7.89
C GLU A 3 -0.90 15.31 7.14
N LEU A 4 -0.70 14.14 7.76
CA LEU A 4 -0.07 13.00 7.11
C LEU A 4 -1.09 12.35 6.16
N THR A 5 -1.00 12.70 4.87
CA THR A 5 -1.86 12.16 3.81
C THR A 5 -1.17 11.00 3.09
N ILE A 6 -1.97 10.01 2.68
CA ILE A 6 -1.49 8.94 1.80
C ILE A 6 -1.38 9.50 0.38
N GLN A 7 -0.20 9.37 -0.20
CA GLN A 7 0.09 9.66 -1.59
C GLN A 7 0.19 8.35 -2.37
N HIS A 8 -0.10 8.41 -3.67
CA HIS A 8 0.01 7.29 -4.59
C HIS A 8 0.87 7.69 -5.79
N SER A 9 1.84 6.84 -6.13
CA SER A 9 2.64 6.93 -7.35
C SER A 9 2.49 5.63 -8.12
N ASP A 10 2.35 5.72 -9.44
CA ASP A 10 2.19 4.58 -10.35
C ASP A 10 2.83 4.92 -11.70
N ASN A 11 3.68 4.04 -12.22
CA ASN A 11 4.30 4.20 -13.54
C ASN A 11 3.87 3.11 -14.55
N GLY A 12 2.87 2.31 -14.24
CA GLY A 12 2.36 1.21 -15.08
C GLY A 12 3.14 -0.11 -14.97
N GLN A 13 4.24 -0.14 -14.22
CA GLN A 13 4.98 -1.37 -13.88
C GLN A 13 5.02 -1.60 -12.38
N ILE A 14 5.27 -0.52 -11.62
CA ILE A 14 5.27 -0.51 -10.16
C ILE A 14 4.43 0.66 -9.67
N GLY A 15 3.82 0.47 -8.50
CA GLY A 15 3.20 1.54 -7.77
C GLY A 15 3.51 1.50 -6.28
N THR A 16 3.28 2.63 -5.64
CA THR A 16 3.57 2.81 -4.22
C THR A 16 2.55 3.73 -3.58
N PHE A 17 1.93 3.26 -2.51
CA PHE A 17 1.21 4.10 -1.57
C PHE A 17 2.15 4.48 -0.44
N PHE A 18 2.29 5.77 -0.12
CA PHE A 18 3.25 6.20 0.89
C PHE A 18 2.78 7.42 1.68
N ILE A 19 3.36 7.59 2.87
CA ILE A 19 3.25 8.78 3.71
C ILE A 19 4.63 9.38 3.83
N LYS A 20 4.74 10.69 3.60
CA LYS A 20 5.98 11.45 3.80
C LYS A 20 5.78 12.52 4.87
N ASP A 21 6.81 12.76 5.64
CA ASP A 21 6.96 13.98 6.42
C ASP A 21 8.23 14.67 5.93
N GLN A 22 8.07 15.88 5.37
CA GLN A 22 9.12 16.56 4.61
C GLN A 22 9.68 15.64 3.51
N ASP A 23 10.99 15.36 3.53
CA ASP A 23 11.67 14.49 2.56
C ASP A 23 11.79 13.02 3.02
N LYS A 24 11.27 12.69 4.20
CA LYS A 24 11.36 11.33 4.76
C LYS A 24 10.09 10.54 4.47
N ARG A 25 10.23 9.38 3.79
CA ARG A 25 9.16 8.37 3.74
C ARG A 25 9.02 7.72 5.11
N LEU A 26 7.85 7.88 5.72
CA LEU A 26 7.52 7.31 7.03
C LEU A 26 6.73 6.01 6.92
N ALA A 27 6.04 5.78 5.81
CA ALA A 27 5.39 4.50 5.56
C ALA A 27 5.22 4.30 4.06
N GLU A 28 5.26 3.06 3.62
CA GLU A 28 4.98 2.72 2.23
C GLU A 28 4.45 1.29 2.08
N LEU A 29 3.68 1.10 1.01
CA LEU A 29 3.24 -0.19 0.51
C LEU A 29 3.46 -0.18 -1.01
N THR A 30 4.28 -1.11 -1.51
CA THR A 30 4.56 -1.23 -2.94
C THR A 30 3.82 -2.40 -3.56
N TYR A 31 3.52 -2.25 -4.84
CA TYR A 31 3.00 -3.31 -5.68
C TYR A 31 3.63 -3.28 -7.07
N GLU A 32 3.58 -4.40 -7.76
CA GLU A 32 4.01 -4.52 -9.16
C GLU A 32 2.91 -5.12 -10.02
N TYR A 33 2.83 -4.69 -11.29
CA TYR A 33 1.96 -5.30 -12.28
C TYR A 33 2.60 -6.59 -12.77
N ILE A 34 2.00 -7.73 -12.42
CA ILE A 34 2.46 -9.03 -12.93
C ILE A 34 1.84 -9.34 -14.30
N ASN A 35 0.71 -8.70 -14.61
CA ASN A 35 0.06 -8.68 -15.92
C ASN A 35 -0.92 -7.49 -15.98
N PRO A 36 -1.59 -7.20 -17.13
CA PRO A 36 -2.45 -6.04 -17.28
C PRO A 36 -3.65 -5.95 -16.32
N GLN A 37 -4.05 -7.05 -15.68
CA GLN A 37 -5.23 -7.12 -14.80
C GLN A 37 -4.90 -7.60 -13.38
N THR A 38 -3.62 -7.84 -13.05
CA THR A 38 -3.23 -8.35 -11.75
C THR A 38 -1.99 -7.62 -11.23
N ILE A 39 -2.06 -7.23 -9.96
CA ILE A 39 -0.92 -6.68 -9.22
C ILE A 39 -0.51 -7.63 -8.08
N ASP A 40 0.77 -7.60 -7.71
CA ASP A 40 1.30 -8.25 -6.50
C ASP A 40 1.76 -7.21 -5.48
N ALA A 41 1.16 -7.23 -4.29
CA ALA A 41 1.55 -6.40 -3.17
C ALA A 41 2.72 -7.04 -2.41
N ASN A 42 3.93 -6.56 -2.70
CA ASN A 42 5.18 -7.26 -2.39
C ASN A 42 5.99 -6.64 -1.24
N HIS A 43 5.75 -5.39 -0.85
CA HIS A 43 6.44 -4.76 0.27
C HIS A 43 5.51 -3.89 1.11
N THR A 44 5.76 -3.84 2.42
CA THR A 44 5.14 -2.88 3.33
C THR A 44 6.14 -2.49 4.41
N PHE A 45 6.28 -1.19 4.62
CA PHE A 45 7.11 -0.62 5.68
C PHE A 45 6.34 0.49 6.41
N VAL A 46 6.51 0.54 7.73
CA VAL A 46 5.97 1.60 8.58
C VAL A 46 7.05 1.97 9.60
N ASP A 47 7.45 3.23 9.60
CA ASP A 47 8.44 3.77 10.53
C ASP A 47 7.95 3.59 11.98
N PRO A 48 8.85 3.24 12.92
CA PRO A 48 8.48 3.05 14.32
C PRO A 48 7.72 4.21 14.96
N SER A 49 7.96 5.44 14.52
CA SER A 49 7.25 6.65 14.98
C SER A 49 5.74 6.61 14.68
N LEU A 50 5.33 5.80 13.70
CA LEU A 50 3.96 5.63 13.27
C LEU A 50 3.28 4.35 13.81
N ARG A 51 3.95 3.61 14.71
CA ARG A 51 3.39 2.39 15.32
C ARG A 51 2.11 2.67 16.09
N ASN A 52 1.23 1.66 16.15
CA ASN A 52 -0.07 1.69 16.83
C ASN A 52 -1.08 2.72 16.28
N GLN A 53 -0.81 3.34 15.13
CA GLN A 53 -1.72 4.30 14.48
C GLN A 53 -2.52 3.68 13.31
N GLY A 54 -2.40 2.36 13.11
CA GLY A 54 -3.10 1.64 12.04
C GLY A 54 -2.63 2.00 10.63
N ILE A 55 -1.42 2.53 10.47
CA ILE A 55 -0.94 3.08 9.18
C ILE A 55 -0.84 2.01 8.09
N GLY A 56 -0.36 0.80 8.41
CA GLY A 56 -0.34 -0.31 7.45
C GLY A 56 -1.74 -0.70 6.96
N ASP A 57 -2.76 -0.63 7.83
CA ASP A 57 -4.15 -0.88 7.42
C ASP A 57 -4.69 0.23 6.51
N LYS A 58 -4.32 1.49 6.77
CA LYS A 58 -4.73 2.61 5.92
C LYS A 58 -4.09 2.51 4.52
N LEU A 59 -2.82 2.12 4.44
CA LEU A 59 -2.14 1.86 3.16
C LEU A 59 -2.79 0.71 2.39
N LEU A 60 -3.10 -0.40 3.07
CA LEU A 60 -3.77 -1.53 2.44
C LEU A 60 -5.16 -1.15 1.93
N LYS A 61 -5.94 -0.38 2.70
CA LYS A 61 -7.25 0.12 2.25
C LYS A 61 -7.13 0.99 1.00
N ALA A 62 -6.13 1.87 0.94
CA ALA A 62 -5.88 2.68 -0.25
C ALA A 62 -5.55 1.82 -1.48
N LEU A 63 -4.72 0.77 -1.30
CA LEU A 63 -4.46 -0.20 -2.36
C LEU A 63 -5.74 -0.93 -2.81
N LEU A 64 -6.55 -1.41 -1.88
CA LEU A 64 -7.79 -2.12 -2.20
C LEU A 64 -8.77 -1.24 -2.97
N GLN A 65 -8.95 0.01 -2.56
CA GLN A 65 -9.77 0.99 -3.28
C GLN A 65 -9.25 1.21 -4.70
N PHE A 66 -7.94 1.32 -4.88
CA PHE A 66 -7.34 1.44 -6.21
C PHE A 66 -7.61 0.20 -7.07
N THR A 67 -7.47 -1.01 -6.50
CA THR A 67 -7.76 -2.25 -7.23
C THR A 67 -9.22 -2.36 -7.65
N GLU A 68 -10.14 -1.94 -6.79
CA GLU A 68 -11.57 -1.90 -7.09
C GLU A 68 -11.87 -0.91 -8.23
N GLN A 69 -11.36 0.32 -8.13
CA GLN A 69 -11.54 1.37 -9.14
C GLN A 69 -10.99 0.99 -10.51
N LYS A 70 -9.88 0.25 -10.54
CA LYS A 70 -9.21 -0.19 -11.76
C LYS A 70 -9.61 -1.60 -12.21
N GLN A 71 -10.50 -2.27 -11.48
CA GLN A 71 -10.89 -3.67 -11.72
C GLN A 71 -9.68 -4.62 -11.78
N LEU A 72 -8.69 -4.40 -10.92
CA LEU A 72 -7.48 -5.21 -10.81
C LEU A 72 -7.69 -6.33 -9.79
N LYS A 73 -7.10 -7.49 -10.07
CA LYS A 73 -6.91 -8.55 -9.08
C LYS A 73 -5.66 -8.26 -8.25
N ILE A 74 -5.70 -8.64 -6.98
CA ILE A 74 -4.57 -8.50 -6.04
C ILE A 74 -4.04 -9.87 -5.61
N ILE A 75 -2.73 -10.03 -5.68
CA ILE A 75 -1.97 -11.09 -5.01
C ILE A 75 -1.14 -10.43 -3.90
N ALA A 76 -0.82 -11.20 -2.85
CA ALA A 76 -0.03 -10.73 -1.73
C ALA A 76 1.13 -11.69 -1.46
N SER A 77 2.25 -11.51 -2.14
CA SER A 77 3.49 -12.23 -1.85
C SER A 77 4.14 -11.78 -0.54
N CYS A 78 3.87 -10.54 -0.11
CA CYS A 78 4.28 -10.05 1.20
C CYS A 78 3.50 -10.75 2.31
N SER A 79 4.21 -11.41 3.23
CA SER A 79 3.59 -12.11 4.37
C SER A 79 2.73 -11.18 5.25
N TYR A 80 3.12 -9.91 5.41
CA TYR A 80 2.34 -8.91 6.12
C TYR A 80 1.01 -8.62 5.42
N VAL A 81 1.06 -8.34 4.11
CA VAL A 81 -0.13 -8.03 3.32
C VAL A 81 -1.06 -9.24 3.29
N SER A 82 -0.52 -10.43 3.04
CA SER A 82 -1.28 -11.69 3.05
C SER A 82 -2.00 -11.92 4.38
N ALA A 83 -1.30 -11.68 5.51
CA ALA A 83 -1.91 -11.81 6.83
C ALA A 83 -3.05 -10.81 7.06
N LYS A 84 -2.92 -9.57 6.55
CA LYS A 84 -3.91 -8.51 6.70
C LYS A 84 -5.10 -8.63 5.73
N LEU A 85 -4.87 -9.09 4.50
CA LEU A 85 -5.89 -9.23 3.46
C LEU A 85 -7.03 -10.14 3.91
N ARG A 86 -6.73 -11.19 4.70
CA ARG A 86 -7.72 -12.10 5.31
C ARG A 86 -8.78 -11.43 6.18
N LYS A 87 -8.57 -10.18 6.61
CA LYS A 87 -9.56 -9.40 7.38
C LYS A 87 -10.56 -8.64 6.52
N TYR A 88 -10.30 -8.53 5.21
CA TYR A 88 -11.06 -7.72 4.26
C TYR A 88 -11.76 -8.56 3.17
N LEU A 89 -11.51 -9.87 3.15
CA LEU A 89 -12.22 -10.87 2.35
C LEU A 89 -13.22 -11.60 3.24
#